data_AF-W9QGF7-F1
#
_entry.id   AF-W9QGF7-F1
#
_cell.length_a   1.000
_cell.length_b   1.000
_cell.length_c   1.000
_cell.angle_alpha   90.00
_cell.angle_beta   90.00
_cell.angle_gamma   90.00
#
_symmetry.space_group_name_H-M   'P 1'
#
loop_
_entity.id
_entity.type
_entity.pdbx_description
1 polymer ?
#
loop_
_entity_poly.entity_id
_entity_poly.type
_entity_poly.pdbx_seq_one_letter_code
_entity_poly.pdbx_strand_id
1 'polypeptide(L)'
;MVDRQVLLRFAQRDFEPFFSAWERYKKQLIQFPDHGFPREVQLQIFLDGLDAATRMWVERGNGTTSFHQLSADEAYWLLEDMADVNYRYGRYSTNHHGFEDSSNISEPWLDTPRHQAESSTSLEDLVAQFSEETRLRIEKLERMEALD
;
A
#
# COMPACT_ATOMS: atom_id res chain seq x y z
N MET A 1 -19.79 25.77 6.10
CA MET A 1 -18.97 24.62 6.53
C MET A 1 -18.30 24.02 5.30
N VAL A 2 -17.18 24.60 4.89
CA VAL A 2 -16.41 24.15 3.71
C VAL A 2 -15.52 22.96 4.08
N ASP A 3 -15.14 22.87 5.35
CA ASP A 3 -14.13 21.98 5.90
C ASP A 3 -14.55 20.50 5.84
N ARG A 4 -15.82 20.22 6.15
CA ARG A 4 -16.41 18.87 6.03
C ARG A 4 -16.48 18.38 4.59
N GLN A 5 -16.76 19.28 3.65
CA GLN A 5 -16.87 18.92 2.22
C GLN A 5 -15.50 18.59 1.62
N VAL A 6 -14.42 19.17 2.14
CA VAL A 6 -13.06 18.83 1.71
C VAL A 6 -12.70 17.41 2.13
N LEU A 7 -13.06 17.00 3.35
CA LEU A 7 -12.83 15.64 3.84
C LEU A 7 -13.66 14.61 3.08
N LEU A 8 -14.96 14.86 2.87
CA LEU A 8 -15.86 13.96 2.14
C LEU A 8 -15.47 13.74 0.67
N ARG A 9 -14.69 14.64 0.09
CA ARG A 9 -14.21 14.56 -1.29
C ARG A 9 -12.77 14.07 -1.37
N PHE A 10 -12.26 13.45 -0.31
CA PHE A 10 -10.99 12.76 -0.36
C PHE A 10 -11.02 11.71 -1.47
N ALA A 11 -9.99 11.72 -2.29
CA ALA A 11 -9.73 10.70 -3.29
C ALA A 11 -8.22 10.46 -3.34
N GLN A 12 -7.82 9.20 -3.42
CA GLN A 12 -6.46 8.80 -3.78
C GLN A 12 -6.19 9.27 -5.20
N ARG A 13 -5.00 9.85 -5.42
CA ARG A 13 -4.59 10.36 -6.74
C ARG A 13 -4.02 9.21 -7.58
N ASP A 14 -4.02 9.41 -8.90
CA ASP A 14 -3.40 8.44 -9.81
C ASP A 14 -1.94 8.19 -9.44
N PHE A 15 -1.58 6.91 -9.34
CA PHE A 15 -0.24 6.44 -8.96
C PHE A 15 0.25 6.91 -7.58
N GLU A 16 -0.64 7.42 -6.73
CA GLU A 16 -0.29 7.80 -5.36
C GLU A 16 -0.20 6.54 -4.49
N PRO A 17 0.97 6.27 -3.88
CA PRO A 17 1.10 5.12 -3.00
C PRO A 17 0.26 5.32 -1.75
N PHE A 18 -0.26 4.21 -1.21
CA PHE A 18 -1.15 4.20 -0.05
C PHE A 18 -0.61 5.02 1.13
N PHE A 19 0.69 4.89 1.46
CA PHE A 19 1.29 5.66 2.57
C PHE A 19 1.16 7.18 2.35
N SER A 20 1.33 7.64 1.10
CA SER A 20 1.21 9.07 0.76
C SER A 20 -0.24 9.55 0.84
N ALA A 21 -1.18 8.73 0.37
CA ALA A 21 -2.60 9.00 0.48
C ALA A 21 -3.04 9.09 1.95
N TRP A 22 -2.59 8.17 2.80
CA TRP A 22 -2.88 8.14 4.24
C TRP A 22 -2.32 9.37 4.98
N GLU A 23 -1.05 9.70 4.76
CA GLU A 23 -0.43 10.90 5.34
C GLU A 23 -1.11 12.20 4.90
N ARG A 24 -1.52 12.29 3.63
CA ARG A 24 -2.26 13.44 3.11
C ARG A 24 -3.64 13.57 3.77
N TYR A 25 -4.34 12.45 3.95
CA TYR A 25 -5.62 12.45 4.64
C TYR A 25 -5.50 12.88 6.10
N LYS A 26 -4.52 12.35 6.84
CA LYS A 26 -4.23 12.77 8.23
C LYS A 26 -3.94 14.27 8.34
N LYS A 27 -3.17 14.83 7.39
CA LYS A 27 -2.92 16.29 7.32
C LYS A 27 -4.20 17.09 7.10
N GLN A 28 -5.14 16.60 6.29
CA GLN A 28 -6.43 17.25 6.10
C GLN A 28 -7.27 17.23 7.39
N LEU A 29 -7.28 16.13 8.14
CA LEU A 29 -7.96 16.06 9.44
C LEU A 29 -7.41 17.11 10.42
N ILE A 30 -6.08 17.26 10.49
CA ILE A 30 -5.42 18.27 11.35
C ILE A 30 -5.73 19.70 10.91
N GLN A 31 -5.79 19.94 9.59
CA GLN A 31 -6.08 21.26 9.03
C GLN A 31 -7.53 21.70 9.30
N PHE A 32 -8.45 20.75 9.49
CA PHE A 32 -9.88 20.99 9.66
C PHE A 32 -10.42 20.42 11.00
N PRO A 33 -9.91 20.86 12.16
CA PRO A 33 -10.21 20.23 13.46
C PRO A 33 -11.70 20.27 13.84
N ASP A 34 -12.46 21.27 13.35
CA ASP A 34 -13.91 21.42 13.59
C ASP A 34 -14.78 20.52 12.69
N HIS A 35 -14.19 19.50 12.06
CA HIS A 35 -14.92 18.57 11.19
C HIS A 35 -15.95 17.72 11.93
N GLY A 36 -15.83 17.53 13.25
CA GLY A 36 -16.80 16.84 14.11
C GLY A 36 -17.19 15.40 13.70
N PHE A 37 -16.48 14.77 12.78
CA PHE A 37 -16.66 13.35 12.44
C PHE A 37 -16.05 12.44 13.52
N PRO A 38 -16.76 11.40 13.96
CA PRO A 38 -16.17 10.35 14.79
C PRO A 38 -15.17 9.53 13.97
N ARG A 39 -14.27 8.80 14.64
CA ARG A 39 -13.15 8.08 14.00
C ARG A 39 -13.65 7.09 12.95
N GLU A 40 -14.73 6.37 13.23
CA GLU A 40 -15.38 5.41 12.33
C GLU A 40 -15.72 6.07 10.99
N VAL A 41 -16.31 7.27 11.04
CA VAL A 41 -16.69 8.02 9.84
C VAL A 41 -15.45 8.54 9.12
N GLN A 42 -14.44 9.01 9.84
CA GLN A 42 -13.17 9.42 9.23
C GLN A 42 -12.50 8.27 8.47
N LEU A 43 -12.50 7.06 9.03
CA LEU A 43 -11.93 5.88 8.40
C LEU A 43 -12.75 5.42 7.18
N GLN A 44 -14.08 5.49 7.27
CA GLN A 44 -14.96 5.16 6.15
C GLN A 44 -14.76 6.13 4.97
N ILE A 45 -14.66 7.43 5.25
CA ILE A 45 -14.35 8.45 4.22
C ILE A 45 -13.03 8.15 3.52
N PHE A 46 -12.00 7.77 4.28
CA PHE A 46 -10.72 7.39 3.70
C PHE A 46 -10.86 6.18 2.79
N LEU A 47 -11.48 5.10 3.28
CA LEU A 47 -11.70 3.85 2.54
C LEU A 47 -12.49 4.07 1.25
N ASP A 48 -13.52 4.92 1.28
CA ASP A 48 -14.34 5.26 0.11
C ASP A 48 -13.61 6.14 -0.92
N GLY A 49 -12.58 6.87 -0.48
CA GLY A 49 -11.73 7.65 -1.37
C GLY A 49 -10.56 6.87 -1.97
N LEU A 50 -10.32 5.62 -1.58
CA LEU A 50 -9.25 4.81 -2.16
C LEU A 50 -9.60 4.34 -3.57
N ASP A 51 -8.56 4.11 -4.38
CA ASP A 51 -8.75 3.37 -5.63
C ASP A 51 -9.19 1.92 -5.35
N ALA A 52 -9.77 1.26 -6.36
CA ALA A 52 -10.35 -0.06 -6.18
C ALA A 52 -9.34 -1.13 -5.71
N ALA A 53 -8.11 -1.09 -6.20
CA ALA A 53 -7.09 -2.09 -5.86
C ALA A 53 -6.58 -1.88 -4.43
N THR A 54 -6.30 -0.62 -4.08
CA THR A 54 -5.87 -0.22 -2.74
C THR A 54 -6.96 -0.48 -1.71
N ARG A 55 -8.23 -0.19 -2.05
CA ARG A 55 -9.40 -0.49 -1.21
C ARG A 55 -9.51 -1.98 -0.92
N MET A 56 -9.45 -2.83 -1.94
CA MET A 56 -9.54 -4.28 -1.75
C MET A 56 -8.42 -4.82 -0.86
N TRP A 57 -7.21 -4.29 -0.99
CA TRP A 57 -6.09 -4.68 -0.14
C TRP A 57 -6.33 -4.31 1.33
N VAL A 58 -6.86 -3.11 1.60
CA VAL A 58 -7.23 -2.66 2.94
C VAL A 58 -8.39 -3.48 3.52
N GLU A 59 -9.46 -3.71 2.74
CA GLU A 59 -10.66 -4.43 3.19
C GLU A 59 -10.34 -5.88 3.62
N ARG A 60 -9.37 -6.52 2.95
CA ARG A 60 -8.86 -7.86 3.31
C ARG A 60 -8.22 -7.89 4.70
N GLY A 61 -7.80 -6.75 5.22
CA GLY A 61 -7.21 -6.61 6.54
C GLY A 61 -5.86 -7.31 6.66
N ASN A 62 -5.60 -7.89 7.83
CA ASN A 62 -4.34 -8.56 8.16
C ASN A 62 -4.33 -10.06 7.79
N GLY A 63 -5.30 -10.52 6.98
CA GLY A 63 -5.44 -11.91 6.56
C GLY A 63 -6.21 -12.81 7.53
N THR A 64 -6.44 -12.39 8.78
CA THR A 64 -7.26 -13.12 9.77
C THR A 64 -8.57 -12.39 10.10
N THR A 65 -8.55 -11.07 10.10
CA THR A 65 -9.71 -10.22 10.37
C THR A 65 -9.86 -9.16 9.28
N SER A 66 -11.07 -9.05 8.72
CA SER A 66 -11.37 -8.02 7.73
C SER A 66 -11.45 -6.63 8.37
N PHE A 67 -11.20 -5.58 7.59
CA PHE A 67 -11.24 -4.21 8.08
C PHE A 67 -12.57 -3.86 8.78
N HIS A 68 -13.70 -4.31 8.24
CA HIS A 68 -15.04 -4.02 8.76
C HIS A 68 -15.38 -4.73 10.08
N GLN A 69 -14.56 -5.69 10.50
CA GLN A 69 -14.73 -6.41 11.77
C GLN A 69 -13.93 -5.77 12.91
N LEU A 70 -13.06 -4.81 12.61
CA LEU A 70 -12.23 -4.12 13.58
C LEU A 70 -12.99 -2.97 14.24
N SER A 71 -12.65 -2.68 15.50
CA SER A 71 -13.00 -1.41 16.11
C SER A 71 -12.31 -0.25 15.39
N ALA A 72 -12.80 0.98 15.58
CA ALA A 72 -12.20 2.15 14.92
C ALA A 72 -10.72 2.36 15.28
N ASP A 73 -10.33 2.06 16.52
CA ASP A 73 -8.93 2.19 16.93
C ASP A 73 -8.06 1.08 16.32
N GLU A 74 -8.54 -0.17 16.28
CA GLU A 74 -7.82 -1.27 15.63
C GLU A 74 -7.69 -1.05 14.11
N ALA A 75 -8.76 -0.58 13.46
CA ALA A 75 -8.75 -0.23 12.05
C ALA A 75 -7.75 0.90 11.76
N TYR A 76 -7.68 1.92 12.63
CA TYR A 76 -6.68 2.98 12.51
C TYR A 76 -5.25 2.42 12.58
N TRP A 77 -4.95 1.55 13.55
CA TRP A 77 -3.62 0.95 13.68
C TRP A 77 -3.26 0.02 12.53
N LEU A 78 -4.25 -0.71 11.98
CA LEU A 78 -4.07 -1.49 10.77
C LEU A 78 -3.65 -0.60 9.59
N LEU A 79 -4.29 0.56 9.40
CA LEU A 79 -3.90 1.50 8.33
C LEU A 79 -2.49 2.07 8.56
N GLU A 80 -2.09 2.34 9.81
CA GLU A 80 -0.73 2.78 10.12
C GLU A 80 0.31 1.68 9.77
N ASP A 81 0.04 0.42 10.13
CA ASP A 81 0.91 -0.72 9.80
C ASP A 81 1.01 -0.93 8.28
N MET A 82 -0.14 -0.92 7.59
CA MET A 82 -0.20 -0.98 6.13
C MET A 82 0.54 0.18 5.48
N ALA A 83 0.49 1.40 6.04
CA ALA A 83 1.22 2.54 5.53
C ALA A 83 2.75 2.38 5.71
N ASP A 84 3.22 1.85 6.85
CA ASP A 84 4.65 1.55 7.06
C ASP A 84 5.15 0.50 6.06
N VAL A 85 4.39 -0.60 5.90
CA VAL A 85 4.67 -1.65 4.91
C VAL A 85 4.74 -1.04 3.51
N ASN A 86 3.74 -0.26 3.10
CA ASN A 86 3.70 0.34 1.78
C ASN A 86 4.85 1.35 1.55
N TYR A 87 5.21 2.14 2.56
CA TYR A 87 6.35 3.05 2.51
C TYR A 87 7.68 2.29 2.34
N ARG A 88 7.88 1.23 3.12
CA ARG A 88 9.09 0.42 3.09
C ARG A 88 9.24 -0.30 1.75
N TYR A 89 8.20 -1.00 1.30
CA TYR A 89 8.26 -1.77 0.04
C TYR A 89 8.19 -0.89 -1.21
N GLY A 90 7.50 0.25 -1.17
CA GLY A 90 7.55 1.24 -2.25
C GLY A 90 8.94 1.85 -2.48
N ARG A 91 9.74 1.97 -1.42
CA ARG A 91 11.14 2.42 -1.49
C ARG A 91 12.06 1.40 -2.15
N TYR A 92 11.75 0.12 -2.07
CA TYR A 92 12.55 -0.93 -2.72
C TYR A 92 12.20 -1.13 -4.20
N SER A 93 10.95 -0.91 -4.62
CA SER A 93 10.56 -0.98 -6.05
C SER A 93 11.11 0.17 -6.88
N THR A 94 11.31 1.36 -6.29
CA THR A 94 11.86 2.54 -6.99
C THR A 94 13.39 2.51 -7.12
N ASN A 95 14.07 1.76 -6.25
CA ASN A 95 15.53 1.63 -6.28
C ASN A 95 16.05 0.60 -7.29
N HIS A 96 15.16 -0.11 -8.01
CA HIS A 96 15.56 -1.05 -9.08
C HIS A 96 15.36 -0.52 -10.50
N HIS A 97 14.92 0.73 -10.67
CA HIS A 97 14.91 1.44 -11.96
C HIS A 97 16.08 2.42 -12.06
N GLY A 98 17.28 1.92 -11.73
CA GLY A 98 18.53 2.61 -11.95
C GLY A 98 18.78 2.77 -13.44
N PHE A 99 18.46 3.96 -13.93
CA PHE A 99 19.01 4.62 -15.11
C PHE A 99 20.44 4.13 -15.42
N GLU A 100 20.57 3.19 -16.35
CA GLU A 100 21.86 2.89 -16.97
C GLU A 100 22.14 4.01 -17.98
N ASP A 101 22.94 4.98 -17.53
CA ASP A 101 23.68 5.90 -18.40
C ASP A 101 24.43 5.06 -19.45
N SER A 102 23.96 5.10 -20.69
CA SER A 102 24.63 4.50 -21.83
C SER A 102 24.76 5.54 -22.94
N SER A 103 25.58 6.55 -22.67
CA SER A 103 26.26 7.28 -23.74
C SER A 103 27.23 6.33 -24.46
N ASN A 104 26.73 5.55 -25.41
CA ASN A 104 27.49 5.15 -26.60
C ASN A 104 26.56 4.60 -27.70
N ILE A 105 26.34 5.46 -28.69
CA ILE A 105 25.75 5.12 -29.98
C ILE A 105 26.71 4.21 -30.74
N SER A 106 26.24 3.04 -31.15
CA SER A 106 26.38 2.49 -32.51
C SER A 106 25.52 1.23 -32.64
N GLU A 107 24.29 1.41 -33.13
CA GLU A 107 23.49 0.34 -33.73
C GLU A 107 24.07 -0.05 -35.09
N PRO A 108 23.91 -1.32 -35.49
CA PRO A 108 23.20 -1.59 -36.72
C PRO A 108 22.13 -2.71 -36.58
N TRP A 109 20.87 -2.29 -36.80
CA TRP A 109 19.63 -3.02 -37.16
C TRP A 109 19.86 -4.31 -38.01
N LEU A 110 19.11 -5.42 -37.96
CA LEU A 110 17.74 -5.83 -37.63
C LEU A 110 17.81 -7.35 -37.25
N ASP A 111 16.95 -7.96 -36.44
CA ASP A 111 15.53 -8.25 -36.72
C ASP A 111 14.77 -8.57 -35.42
N THR A 112 13.55 -8.06 -35.34
CA THR A 112 12.59 -8.30 -34.25
C THR A 112 11.97 -9.71 -34.36
N PRO A 113 11.49 -10.31 -33.27
CA PRO A 113 10.05 -10.23 -33.06
C PRO A 113 9.64 -9.79 -31.66
N ARG A 114 8.71 -8.85 -31.69
CA ARG A 114 7.96 -8.26 -30.59
C ARG A 114 7.27 -9.33 -29.75
N HIS A 115 7.74 -9.51 -28.51
CA HIS A 115 6.94 -9.93 -27.37
C HIS A 115 7.22 -8.89 -26.28
N GLN A 116 6.48 -7.79 -26.29
CA GLN A 116 5.45 -7.48 -25.29
C GLN A 116 5.92 -7.69 -23.85
N ALA A 117 6.03 -6.53 -23.15
CA ALA A 117 5.95 -6.27 -21.71
C ALA A 117 5.58 -7.49 -20.84
N GLU A 118 6.17 -7.69 -19.67
CA GLU A 118 5.86 -6.94 -18.45
C GLU A 118 6.88 -7.32 -17.37
N SER A 119 7.56 -6.34 -16.75
CA SER A 119 8.18 -6.54 -15.43
C SER A 119 7.35 -5.78 -14.40
N SER A 120 6.07 -6.15 -14.32
CA SER A 120 5.26 -5.93 -13.12
C SER A 120 5.17 -7.29 -12.46
N THR A 121 5.83 -7.47 -11.31
CA THR A 121 5.63 -8.67 -10.49
C THR A 121 4.15 -8.83 -10.25
N SER A 122 3.63 -9.96 -10.69
CA SER A 122 2.20 -10.22 -10.70
C SER A 122 1.68 -10.27 -9.26
N LEU A 123 0.40 -9.99 -9.06
CA LEU A 123 -0.25 -10.12 -7.75
C LEU A 123 0.01 -11.51 -7.14
N GLU A 124 0.06 -12.54 -8.00
CA GLU A 124 0.38 -13.90 -7.59
C GLU A 124 1.81 -14.05 -7.06
N ASP A 125 2.77 -13.31 -7.61
CA ASP A 125 4.16 -13.29 -7.13
C ASP A 125 4.25 -12.58 -5.78
N LEU A 126 3.52 -11.48 -5.60
CA LEU A 126 3.47 -10.76 -4.32
C LEU A 126 2.80 -11.59 -3.22
N VAL A 127 1.72 -12.31 -3.56
CA VAL A 127 1.04 -13.22 -2.64
C VAL A 127 1.94 -14.41 -2.29
N ALA A 128 2.63 -14.98 -3.27
CA ALA A 128 3.60 -16.06 -3.03
C ALA A 128 4.75 -15.58 -2.13
N GLN A 129 5.28 -14.38 -2.39
CA GLN A 129 6.36 -13.79 -1.60
C GLN A 129 5.94 -13.55 -0.16
N PHE A 130 4.75 -12.99 0.07
CA PHE A 130 4.24 -12.77 1.42
C PHE A 130 3.96 -14.10 2.16
N SER A 131 3.46 -15.10 1.44
CA SER A 131 3.23 -16.44 1.97
C SER A 131 4.54 -17.12 2.41
N GLU A 132 5.58 -17.05 1.58
CA GLU A 132 6.90 -17.61 1.90
C GLU A 132 7.57 -16.90 3.08
N GLU A 133 7.46 -15.57 3.15
CA GLU A 133 8.01 -14.80 4.26
C GLU A 133 7.32 -15.13 5.60
N THR A 134 6.01 -15.36 5.55
CA THR A 134 5.23 -15.80 6.71
C THR A 134 5.62 -17.19 7.15
N ARG A 135 5.80 -18.13 6.22
CA ARG A 135 6.27 -19.50 6.51
C ARG A 135 7.62 -19.48 7.24
N LEU A 136 8.57 -18.68 6.74
CA LEU A 136 9.91 -18.56 7.34
C LEU A 136 9.89 -17.96 8.74
N ARG A 137 8.99 -17.00 9.00
CA ARG A 137 8.82 -16.42 10.35
C ARG A 137 8.28 -17.43 11.35
N ILE A 138 7.32 -18.24 10.93
CA ILE A 138 6.75 -19.32 11.76
C ILE A 138 7.83 -20.37 12.07
N GLU A 139 8.53 -20.85 11.04
CA GLU A 139 9.59 -21.86 11.21
C GLU A 139 10.74 -21.35 12.10
N LYS A 140 11.06 -20.05 12.03
CA LYS A 140 12.05 -19.42 12.90
C LYS A 140 11.57 -19.35 14.35
N LEU A 141 10.28 -19.10 14.60
CA LEU A 141 9.70 -19.14 15.94
C LEU A 141 9.75 -20.55 16.53
N GLU A 142 9.36 -21.55 15.75
CA GLU A 142 9.34 -22.96 16.19
C GLU A 142 10.75 -23.47 16.53
N ARG A 143 11.77 -23.08 15.75
CA ARG A 143 13.17 -23.41 16.09
C ARG A 143 13.68 -22.70 17.33
N MET A 144 13.16 -21.51 17.64
CA MET A 144 13.52 -20.80 18.86
C MET A 144 12.85 -21.41 20.09
N GLU A 145 11.63 -21.94 19.95
CA GLU A 145 10.90 -22.61 21.03
C GLU A 145 11.42 -24.03 21.32
N ALA A 146 12.00 -24.71 20.33
CA ALA A 146 12.58 -26.05 20.48
C ALA A 146 13.99 -26.09 21.14
N LEU A 147 14.51 -24.94 21.60
CA LEU A 147 15.85 -24.80 22.20
C LEU A 147 15.84 -24.51 23.71
N ASP A 148 14.68 -24.62 24.36
CA ASP A 148 14.48 -24.57 25.83
C ASP A 148 14.07 -25.98 26.35
#